data_AF-A0A9N9LXL9-F1
#
_entry.id   AF-A0A9N9LXL9-F1
#
_cell.length_a   1.000
_cell.length_b   1.000
_cell.length_c   1.000
_cell.angle_alpha   90.00
_cell.angle_beta   90.00
_cell.angle_gamma   90.00
#
_symmetry.space_group_name_H-M   'P 1'
#
loop_
_entity.id
_entity.type
_entity.pdbx_description
1 polymer ?
#
loop_
_entity_poly.entity_id
_entity_poly.type
_entity_poly.pdbx_seq_one_letter_code
_entity_poly.pdbx_strand_id
1 'polypeptide(L)'
;MLDLKDHSLIQYQSVHISYPFVDIFGDGYSSFQYQEYILLTSTSTIGLAGTAAYGTIPVPAVFNPDLQAYKYVHSHSHDIIVEAFAVNTTFPTRIAKTRFSPLEEEGRWPLAFYKNATNQPAFTNPAIGCDNQILFYNTTLSTGTNEPVHIKGDIGIAAPYFLGGAKFKNVYGIKVDVAFIENNMVPCQDLKGYHGTGPGDSGA
;
A
#
# COMPACT_ATOMS: atom_id res chain seq x y z
N MET A 1 4.03 15.63 -26.30
CA MET A 1 4.61 16.43 -25.20
C MET A 1 3.46 17.27 -24.65
N LEU A 2 2.74 16.75 -23.65
CA LEU A 2 1.64 17.48 -23.02
C LEU A 2 2.26 18.39 -21.95
N ASP A 3 2.15 19.70 -22.18
CA ASP A 3 2.58 20.78 -21.30
C ASP A 3 1.60 20.87 -20.12
N LEU A 4 1.85 20.08 -19.08
CA LEU A 4 1.16 20.17 -17.78
C LEU A 4 1.83 21.27 -16.95
N LYS A 5 1.53 22.53 -17.28
CA LYS A 5 1.87 23.66 -16.43
C LYS A 5 0.91 23.72 -15.24
N ASP A 6 1.49 23.78 -14.05
CA ASP A 6 0.88 24.28 -12.82
C ASP A 6 0.04 23.31 -11.95
N HIS A 7 0.51 22.07 -11.80
CA HIS A 7 0.21 21.27 -10.61
C HIS A 7 1.52 20.68 -10.08
N SER A 8 2.10 21.25 -9.03
CA SER A 8 3.08 20.49 -8.25
C SER A 8 2.35 19.29 -7.67
N LEU A 9 2.60 18.10 -8.24
CA LEU A 9 2.11 16.86 -7.67
C LEU A 9 2.68 16.76 -6.25
N ILE A 10 1.80 16.72 -5.25
CA ILE A 10 2.21 16.51 -3.86
C ILE A 10 2.85 15.13 -3.80
N GLN A 11 4.15 15.11 -3.55
CA GLN A 11 4.87 13.87 -3.31
C GLN A 11 4.69 13.49 -1.84
N TYR A 12 4.33 12.25 -1.61
CA TYR A 12 4.26 11.68 -0.28
C TYR A 12 4.65 10.20 -0.35
N GLN A 13 4.98 9.66 0.83
CA GLN A 13 5.25 8.25 1.03
C GLN A 13 4.29 7.73 2.09
N SER A 14 3.92 6.46 1.95
CA SER A 14 3.04 5.80 2.89
C SER A 14 3.44 4.36 3.16
N VAL A 15 3.00 3.83 4.30
CA VAL A 15 3.02 2.40 4.61
C VAL A 15 1.62 2.02 5.06
N HIS A 16 1.09 0.99 4.40
CA HIS A 16 -0.25 0.47 4.60
C HIS A 16 -0.14 -0.93 5.21
N ILE A 17 -1.05 -1.24 6.12
CA ILE A 17 -1.30 -2.63 6.55
C ILE A 17 -2.77 -2.89 6.29
N SER A 18 -3.03 -3.77 5.32
CA SER A 18 -4.37 -4.17 4.94
C SER A 18 -4.61 -5.64 5.25
N TYR A 19 -5.86 -5.95 5.56
CA TYR A 19 -6.33 -7.32 5.74
C TYR A 19 -7.29 -7.65 4.60
N PRO A 20 -6.82 -8.32 3.54
CA PRO A 20 -7.66 -8.67 2.39
C PRO A 20 -8.63 -9.82 2.73
N PHE A 21 -9.56 -10.07 1.82
CA PHE A 21 -10.54 -11.17 1.86
C PHE A 21 -11.58 -11.05 2.99
N VAL A 22 -11.94 -9.82 3.36
CA VAL A 22 -13.01 -9.56 4.33
C VAL A 22 -14.36 -9.55 3.62
N ASP A 23 -15.24 -10.46 4.01
CA ASP A 23 -16.63 -10.47 3.55
C ASP A 23 -17.51 -9.67 4.52
N ILE A 24 -17.69 -8.39 4.22
CA ILE A 24 -18.51 -7.47 5.04
C ILE A 24 -20.02 -7.73 4.90
N PHE A 25 -20.45 -8.52 3.91
CA PHE A 25 -21.87 -8.79 3.63
C PHE A 25 -22.30 -10.21 4.01
N GLY A 26 -21.36 -11.09 4.34
CA GLY A 26 -21.63 -12.50 4.60
C GLY A 26 -22.16 -13.25 3.38
N ASP A 27 -21.82 -12.79 2.17
CA ASP A 27 -22.34 -13.36 0.92
C ASP A 27 -21.46 -14.49 0.35
N GLY A 28 -20.25 -14.66 0.89
CA GLY A 28 -19.30 -15.70 0.50
C GLY A 28 -18.60 -15.47 -0.84
N TYR A 29 -18.74 -14.29 -1.46
CA TYR A 29 -18.11 -13.99 -2.76
C TYR A 29 -17.60 -12.55 -2.92
N SER A 30 -18.03 -11.60 -2.10
CA SER A 30 -17.54 -10.22 -2.15
C SER A 30 -16.37 -10.04 -1.20
N SER A 31 -15.18 -9.78 -1.74
CA SER A 31 -13.96 -9.58 -0.96
C SER A 31 -13.59 -8.10 -0.84
N PHE A 32 -13.35 -7.65 0.39
CA PHE A 32 -12.86 -6.31 0.70
C PHE A 32 -11.54 -6.38 1.46
N GLN A 33 -10.79 -5.28 1.47
CA GLN A 33 -9.62 -5.13 2.34
C GLN A 33 -9.90 -4.15 3.50
N TYR A 34 -9.69 -4.60 4.73
CA TYR A 34 -9.82 -3.74 5.90
C TYR A 34 -8.52 -2.97 6.16
N GLN A 35 -8.61 -1.65 6.38
CA GLN A 35 -7.44 -0.76 6.54
C GLN A 35 -7.63 0.29 7.64
N GLU A 36 -7.40 -0.08 8.90
CA GLU A 36 -7.66 0.83 10.04
C GLU A 36 -6.68 2.02 10.12
N TYR A 37 -5.40 1.80 9.86
CA TYR A 37 -4.34 2.81 9.98
C TYR A 37 -3.51 2.90 8.70
N ILE A 38 -2.99 4.10 8.43
CA ILE A 38 -2.00 4.35 7.38
C ILE A 38 -0.88 5.24 7.94
N LEU A 39 0.37 4.87 7.71
CA LEU A 39 1.49 5.77 7.96
C LEU A 39 1.63 6.69 6.74
N LEU A 40 1.70 7.99 6.96
CA LEU A 40 1.71 8.96 5.88
C LEU A 40 2.68 10.10 6.15
N THR A 41 3.34 10.61 5.11
CA THR A 41 4.25 11.75 5.22
C THR A 41 3.58 12.89 5.99
N SER A 42 4.17 13.28 7.12
CA SER A 42 3.55 14.19 8.08
C SER A 42 3.27 15.60 7.55
N THR A 43 3.94 15.99 6.47
CA THR A 43 3.75 17.28 5.80
C THR A 43 2.68 17.25 4.70
N SER A 44 2.16 16.08 4.33
CA SER A 44 1.08 15.94 3.35
C SER A 44 -0.28 16.21 4.00
N THR A 45 -0.62 17.49 4.18
CA THR A 45 -1.88 17.91 4.83
C THR A 45 -3.11 17.40 4.11
N ILE A 46 -3.09 17.41 2.77
CA ILE A 46 -4.18 16.89 1.94
C ILE A 46 -4.32 15.38 2.11
N GLY A 47 -3.20 14.64 2.12
CA GLY A 47 -3.24 13.20 2.32
C GLY A 47 -3.76 12.82 3.71
N LEU A 48 -3.31 13.52 4.76
CA LEU A 48 -3.77 13.28 6.14
C LEU A 48 -5.28 13.53 6.27
N ALA A 49 -5.77 14.64 5.72
CA ALA A 49 -7.20 14.97 5.75
C ALA A 49 -8.03 14.01 4.88
N GLY A 50 -7.54 13.66 3.69
CA GLY A 50 -8.18 12.74 2.77
C GLY A 50 -8.36 11.36 3.40
N THR A 51 -7.30 10.79 3.97
CA THR A 51 -7.37 9.52 4.73
C THR A 51 -8.41 9.59 5.85
N ALA A 52 -8.38 10.63 6.68
CA ALA A 52 -9.28 10.76 7.81
C ALA A 52 -10.76 10.85 7.40
N ALA A 53 -11.05 11.36 6.21
CA ALA A 53 -12.42 11.46 5.70
C ALA A 53 -13.08 10.07 5.49
N TYR A 54 -12.29 9.01 5.28
CA TYR A 54 -12.76 7.62 5.15
C TYR A 54 -12.89 6.89 6.49
N GLY A 55 -12.60 7.56 7.60
CA GLY A 55 -12.51 6.95 8.92
C GLY A 55 -11.23 6.16 9.17
N THR A 56 -10.35 6.00 8.17
CA THR A 56 -8.99 5.49 8.37
C THR A 56 -8.20 6.46 9.24
N ILE A 57 -7.40 5.94 10.16
CA ILE A 57 -6.62 6.75 11.10
C ILE A 57 -5.25 7.05 10.48
N PRO A 58 -4.99 8.29 10.02
CA PRO A 58 -3.67 8.66 9.56
C PRO A 58 -2.70 8.76 10.75
N VAL A 59 -1.52 8.18 10.59
CA VAL A 59 -0.41 8.32 11.53
C VAL A 59 0.67 9.14 10.85
N PRO A 60 0.81 10.44 11.19
CA PRO A 60 1.84 11.31 10.63
C PRO A 60 3.25 10.75 10.90
N ALA A 61 4.00 10.53 9.83
CA ALA A 61 5.32 9.90 9.89
C ALA A 61 6.35 10.63 9.03
N VAL A 62 7.62 10.52 9.43
CA VAL A 62 8.79 10.84 8.61
C VAL A 62 9.41 9.53 8.14
N PHE A 63 9.82 9.49 6.87
CA PHE A 63 10.39 8.30 6.26
C PHE A 63 11.91 8.41 6.09
N ASN A 64 12.58 7.28 6.21
CA ASN A 64 13.98 7.13 5.86
C ASN A 64 14.16 5.85 5.02
N PRO A 65 14.60 5.96 3.77
CA PRO A 65 14.87 7.20 3.04
C PRO A 65 13.56 7.96 2.73
N ASP A 66 13.66 9.29 2.61
CA ASP A 66 12.52 10.14 2.27
C ASP A 66 12.22 10.07 0.76
N LEU A 67 10.96 9.84 0.40
CA LEU A 67 10.46 9.76 -0.98
C LEU A 67 11.25 8.81 -1.91
N GLN A 68 11.82 7.75 -1.35
CA GLN A 68 12.70 6.82 -2.06
C GLN A 68 12.45 5.37 -1.65
N ALA A 69 11.25 4.85 -1.94
CA ALA A 69 10.80 3.52 -1.50
C ALA A 69 11.74 2.36 -1.91
N TYR A 70 12.59 2.54 -2.94
CA TYR A 70 13.51 1.51 -3.44
C TYR A 70 14.99 1.77 -3.18
N LYS A 71 15.34 2.71 -2.30
CA LYS A 71 16.75 3.00 -2.04
C LYS A 71 17.44 1.76 -1.44
N TYR A 72 18.58 1.41 -2.03
CA TYR A 72 19.43 0.37 -1.47
C TYR A 72 20.15 0.87 -0.20
N VAL A 73 20.38 -0.04 0.75
CA VAL A 73 21.09 0.28 2.03
C VAL A 73 22.49 0.83 1.75
N HIS A 74 23.20 0.25 0.77
CA HIS A 74 24.51 0.70 0.28
C HIS A 74 24.52 0.54 -1.24
N SER A 75 25.39 1.26 -1.95
CA SER A 75 25.51 1.16 -3.41
C SER A 75 25.82 -0.25 -3.93
N HIS A 76 26.39 -1.11 -3.09
CA HIS A 76 26.74 -2.50 -3.40
C HIS A 76 25.84 -3.53 -2.70
N SER A 77 24.81 -3.09 -1.96
CA SER A 77 23.83 -3.98 -1.34
C SER A 77 22.59 -4.06 -2.23
N HIS A 78 22.00 -5.25 -2.34
CA HIS A 78 20.72 -5.43 -3.01
C HIS A 78 19.53 -5.21 -2.07
N ASP A 79 19.77 -4.87 -0.81
CA ASP A 79 18.70 -4.71 0.16
C ASP A 79 18.06 -3.34 0.03
N ILE A 80 16.75 -3.32 -0.05
CA ILE A 80 15.89 -2.13 0.00
C ILE A 80 15.41 -1.97 1.43
N ILE A 81 15.56 -0.77 1.99
CA ILE A 81 15.13 -0.44 3.35
C ILE A 81 14.17 0.74 3.34
N VAL A 82 13.09 0.62 4.10
CA VAL A 82 12.22 1.75 4.44
C VAL A 82 11.97 1.72 5.94
N GLU A 83 12.20 2.84 6.59
CA GLU A 83 11.86 3.09 7.99
C GLU A 83 10.87 4.25 8.07
N ALA A 84 9.92 4.16 8.99
CA ALA A 84 8.96 5.22 9.28
C ALA A 84 8.97 5.54 10.78
N PHE A 85 8.93 6.83 11.11
CA PHE A 85 9.00 7.35 12.47
C PHE A 85 7.78 8.23 12.75
N ALA A 86 7.04 7.95 13.83
CA ALA A 86 5.89 8.76 14.24
C ALA A 86 6.34 10.16 14.70
N VAL A 87 5.62 11.20 14.27
CA VAL A 87 5.96 12.61 14.59
C VAL A 87 5.31 13.09 15.90
N ASN A 88 4.26 12.44 16.38
CA ASN A 88 3.48 12.86 17.55
C ASN A 88 4.13 12.52 18.92
N THR A 89 5.41 12.15 18.94
CA THR A 89 6.12 11.76 20.16
C THR A 89 7.30 12.71 20.41
N THR A 90 7.60 13.03 21.67
CA THR A 90 8.74 13.89 22.06
C THR A 90 10.08 13.37 21.51
N PHE A 91 10.15 12.08 21.20
CA PHE A 91 11.27 11.42 20.53
C PHE A 91 10.75 10.60 19.35
N PRO A 92 11.20 10.86 18.10
CA PRO A 92 10.76 10.11 16.93
C PRO A 92 10.89 8.61 17.14
N THR A 93 9.75 7.93 17.27
CA THR A 93 9.71 6.49 17.53
C THR A 93 9.55 5.76 16.20
N ARG A 94 10.44 4.82 15.90
CA ARG A 94 10.33 3.99 14.70
C ARG A 94 9.13 3.06 14.83
N ILE A 95 8.16 3.25 13.95
CA ILE A 95 6.88 2.52 13.93
C ILE A 95 6.79 1.48 12.82
N ALA A 96 7.58 1.65 11.75
CA ALA A 96 7.73 0.64 10.72
C ALA A 96 9.19 0.52 10.27
N LYS A 97 9.58 -0.69 9.91
CA LYS A 97 10.84 -1.02 9.25
C LYS A 97 10.62 -2.18 8.30
N THR A 98 11.02 -2.02 7.06
CA THR A 98 11.12 -3.11 6.09
C THR A 98 12.58 -3.27 5.67
N ARG A 99 12.98 -4.50 5.39
CA ARG A 99 14.25 -4.79 4.72
C ARG A 99 14.05 -5.97 3.80
N PHE A 100 14.15 -5.73 2.51
CA PHE A 100 13.86 -6.71 1.46
C PHE A 100 15.01 -6.83 0.49
N SER A 101 15.25 -8.04 0.00
CA SER A 101 16.21 -8.33 -1.08
C SER A 101 15.44 -8.89 -2.28
N PRO A 102 15.80 -8.52 -3.52
CA PRO A 102 15.33 -9.19 -4.72
C PRO A 102 15.60 -10.70 -4.68
N LEU A 103 14.68 -11.46 -5.25
CA LEU A 103 14.85 -12.88 -5.55
C LEU A 103 15.26 -13.05 -7.02
N GLU A 104 16.14 -14.02 -7.28
CA GLU A 104 16.53 -14.40 -8.65
C GLU A 104 15.43 -15.22 -9.36
N GLU A 105 14.60 -15.91 -8.57
CA GLU A 105 13.50 -16.75 -9.04
C GLU A 105 12.15 -16.19 -8.56
N GLU A 106 11.06 -16.73 -9.11
CA GLU A 106 9.71 -16.40 -8.68
C GLU A 106 9.53 -16.64 -7.17
N GLY A 107 8.88 -15.69 -6.50
CA GLY A 107 8.60 -15.79 -5.08
C GLY A 107 7.53 -16.83 -4.76
N ARG A 108 7.14 -16.90 -3.48
CA ARG A 108 6.16 -17.88 -3.00
C ARG A 108 4.77 -17.77 -3.66
N TRP A 109 4.38 -16.58 -4.07
CA TRP A 109 3.05 -16.28 -4.61
C TRP A 109 3.16 -15.67 -6.01
N PRO A 110 2.29 -16.08 -6.96
CA PRO A 110 2.31 -15.54 -8.30
C PRO A 110 1.79 -14.09 -8.32
N LEU A 111 2.11 -13.32 -9.37
CA LEU A 111 1.63 -11.94 -9.54
C LEU A 111 0.10 -11.82 -9.42
N ALA A 112 -0.65 -12.82 -9.87
CA ALA A 112 -2.11 -12.85 -9.77
C ALA A 112 -2.62 -12.77 -8.33
N PHE A 113 -1.89 -13.35 -7.37
CA PHE A 113 -2.26 -13.24 -5.95
C PHE A 113 -2.17 -11.79 -5.47
N TYR A 114 -1.08 -11.09 -5.78
CA TYR A 114 -0.91 -9.70 -5.36
C TYR A 114 -1.96 -8.79 -6.01
N LYS A 115 -2.19 -8.94 -7.32
CA LYS A 115 -3.25 -8.22 -8.05
C LYS A 115 -4.60 -8.35 -7.34
N ASN A 116 -5.01 -9.59 -7.05
CA ASN A 116 -6.29 -9.86 -6.40
C ASN A 116 -6.36 -9.26 -4.99
N ALA A 117 -5.30 -9.40 -4.19
CA ALA A 117 -5.28 -8.90 -2.82
C ALA A 117 -5.27 -7.35 -2.76
N THR A 118 -4.59 -6.68 -3.68
CA THR A 118 -4.43 -5.21 -3.64
C THR A 118 -5.53 -4.45 -4.36
N ASN A 119 -6.26 -5.08 -5.28
CA ASN A 119 -7.40 -4.47 -6.00
C ASN A 119 -8.77 -4.79 -5.39
N GLN A 120 -8.81 -5.28 -4.14
CA GLN A 120 -10.07 -5.33 -3.39
C GLN A 120 -10.44 -3.93 -2.91
N PRO A 121 -11.72 -3.55 -2.91
CA PRO A 121 -12.16 -2.29 -2.32
C PRO A 121 -11.75 -2.21 -0.85
N ALA A 122 -11.18 -1.07 -0.46
CA ALA A 122 -10.71 -0.83 0.89
C ALA A 122 -11.79 -0.16 1.75
N PHE A 123 -11.84 -0.52 3.03
CA PHE A 123 -12.73 0.14 3.98
C PHE A 123 -12.14 0.18 5.40
N THR A 124 -12.63 1.14 6.17
CA THR A 124 -12.46 1.19 7.64
C THR A 124 -13.82 1.14 8.32
N ASN A 125 -14.75 1.96 7.84
CA ASN A 125 -16.13 1.96 8.29
C ASN A 125 -17.05 1.86 7.06
N PRO A 126 -17.74 0.72 6.86
CA PRO A 126 -18.55 0.51 5.66
C PRO A 126 -19.75 1.46 5.57
N ALA A 127 -20.14 2.11 6.67
CA ALA A 127 -21.20 3.13 6.67
C ALA A 127 -20.74 4.49 6.11
N ILE A 128 -19.44 4.78 6.09
CA ILE A 128 -18.88 6.00 5.49
C ILE A 128 -18.73 5.81 3.98
N GLY A 129 -18.22 4.64 3.59
CA GLY A 129 -17.94 4.30 2.19
C GLY A 129 -16.69 3.45 2.08
N CYS A 130 -16.46 2.98 0.87
CA CYS A 130 -15.29 2.23 0.46
C CYS A 130 -14.44 3.11 -0.46
N ASP A 131 -13.12 2.92 -0.39
CA ASP A 131 -12.18 3.36 -1.40
C ASP A 131 -11.99 2.25 -2.43
N ASN A 132 -12.23 2.56 -3.69
CA ASN A 132 -12.01 1.67 -4.80
C ASN A 132 -10.80 2.16 -5.61
N GLN A 133 -9.61 1.93 -5.04
CA GLN A 133 -8.33 2.15 -5.70
C GLN A 133 -7.98 0.95 -6.60
N ILE A 134 -7.80 1.24 -7.88
CA ILE A 134 -7.58 0.26 -8.95
C ILE A 134 -6.14 0.40 -9.44
N LEU A 135 -5.30 -0.58 -9.12
CA LEU A 135 -3.89 -0.66 -9.52
C LEU A 135 -3.74 -1.40 -10.86
N PHE A 136 -3.02 -0.78 -11.81
CA PHE A 136 -2.79 -1.34 -13.15
C PHE A 136 -1.39 -1.96 -13.28
N TYR A 137 -1.36 -3.29 -13.33
CA TYR A 137 -0.14 -4.10 -13.44
C TYR A 137 0.16 -4.60 -14.87
N ASN A 138 -0.45 -3.97 -15.88
CA ASN A 138 -0.25 -4.30 -17.31
C ASN A 138 0.15 -3.07 -18.13
N THR A 139 0.66 -2.04 -17.46
CA THR A 139 1.11 -0.80 -18.10
C THR A 139 2.60 -0.88 -18.41
N THR A 140 3.11 0.10 -19.15
CA THR A 140 4.57 0.23 -19.39
C THR A 140 5.38 0.45 -18.09
N LEU A 141 4.73 0.84 -16.98
CA LEU A 141 5.35 0.97 -15.66
C LEU A 141 5.59 -0.39 -14.98
N SER A 142 4.90 -1.43 -15.41
CA SER A 142 4.82 -2.73 -14.72
C SER A 142 5.04 -3.93 -15.66
N THR A 143 5.57 -3.70 -16.86
CA THR A 143 5.80 -4.75 -17.88
C THR A 143 7.16 -4.60 -18.54
N GLY A 144 7.62 -5.67 -19.21
CA GLY A 144 8.91 -5.68 -19.89
C GLY A 144 10.06 -5.46 -18.92
N THR A 145 10.90 -4.46 -19.17
CA THR A 145 12.03 -4.14 -18.28
C THR A 145 11.62 -3.62 -16.91
N ASN A 146 10.34 -3.25 -16.73
CA ASN A 146 9.77 -2.77 -15.48
C ASN A 146 8.82 -3.81 -14.84
N GLU A 147 8.94 -5.08 -15.22
CA GLU A 147 8.12 -6.13 -14.64
C GLU A 147 8.31 -6.25 -13.11
N PRO A 148 7.29 -6.73 -12.37
CA PRO A 148 7.38 -6.89 -10.93
C PRO A 148 8.55 -7.77 -10.52
N VAL A 149 9.36 -7.29 -9.59
CA VAL A 149 10.48 -8.04 -9.03
C VAL A 149 10.05 -8.69 -7.73
N HIS A 150 10.17 -10.01 -7.64
CA HIS A 150 9.90 -10.72 -6.38
C HIS A 150 10.95 -10.36 -5.33
N ILE A 151 10.49 -10.17 -4.10
CA ILE A 151 11.34 -9.80 -2.97
C ILE A 151 11.07 -10.70 -1.76
N LYS A 152 12.09 -10.87 -0.92
CA LYS A 152 11.98 -11.56 0.37
C LYS A 152 12.68 -10.76 1.45
N GLY A 153 12.12 -10.75 2.66
CA GLY A 153 12.70 -9.94 3.71
C GLY A 153 11.99 -10.03 5.05
N ASP A 154 12.23 -8.99 5.83
CA ASP A 154 11.72 -8.85 7.18
C ASP A 154 10.94 -7.54 7.33
N ILE A 155 9.87 -7.60 8.13
CA ILE A 155 9.04 -6.46 8.49
C ILE A 155 9.01 -6.34 10.01
N GLY A 156 9.19 -5.13 10.52
CA GLY A 156 8.90 -4.78 11.91
C GLY A 156 7.89 -3.65 11.96
N ILE A 157 6.81 -3.83 12.72
CA ILE A 157 5.75 -2.84 12.91
C ILE A 157 5.50 -2.67 14.40
N ALA A 158 5.28 -1.45 14.86
CA ALA A 158 4.93 -1.13 16.24
C ALA A 158 3.44 -0.76 16.39
N ALA A 159 3.04 -0.34 17.58
CA ALA A 159 1.75 0.31 17.79
C ALA A 159 1.59 1.54 16.86
N PRO A 160 0.37 1.86 16.39
CA PRO A 160 -0.91 1.30 16.84
C PRO A 160 -1.33 -0.03 16.18
N TYR A 161 -0.69 -0.45 15.08
CA TYR A 161 -1.12 -1.64 14.32
C TYR A 161 -1.11 -2.94 15.12
N PHE A 162 -0.07 -3.16 15.93
CA PHE A 162 0.05 -4.33 16.78
C PHE A 162 0.39 -3.86 18.20
N LEU A 163 -0.48 -4.16 19.16
CA LEU A 163 -0.20 -3.90 20.58
C LEU A 163 1.06 -4.68 20.99
N GLY A 164 2.10 -3.96 21.43
CA GLY A 164 3.42 -4.54 21.73
C GLY A 164 4.36 -4.71 20.53
N GLY A 165 3.89 -4.42 19.31
CA GLY A 165 4.63 -4.56 18.06
C GLY A 165 4.72 -6.00 17.55
N ALA A 166 5.02 -6.13 16.26
CA ALA A 166 5.19 -7.39 15.56
C ALA A 166 6.47 -7.40 14.71
N LYS A 167 7.07 -8.57 14.57
CA LYS A 167 8.19 -8.82 13.67
C LYS A 167 7.87 -10.04 12.81
N PHE A 168 7.87 -9.83 11.50
CA PHE A 168 7.69 -10.87 10.51
C PHE A 168 9.02 -11.13 9.82
N LYS A 169 9.39 -12.41 9.71
CA LYS A 169 10.66 -12.85 9.13
C LYS A 169 10.39 -13.66 7.88
N ASN A 170 11.27 -13.56 6.89
CA ASN A 170 11.18 -14.34 5.65
C ASN A 170 9.84 -14.18 4.92
N VAL A 171 9.28 -12.97 4.95
CA VAL A 171 8.06 -12.63 4.20
C VAL A 171 8.37 -12.42 2.73
N TYR A 172 7.43 -12.76 1.86
CA TYR A 172 7.53 -12.64 0.41
C TYR A 172 6.65 -11.49 -0.08
N GLY A 173 7.10 -10.80 -1.12
CA GLY A 173 6.36 -9.70 -1.75
C GLY A 173 6.80 -9.46 -3.18
N ILE A 174 6.33 -8.35 -3.74
CA ILE A 174 6.78 -7.81 -5.02
C ILE A 174 7.18 -6.33 -4.88
N LYS A 175 8.14 -5.91 -5.69
CA LYS A 175 8.51 -4.52 -5.94
C LYS A 175 8.06 -4.15 -7.35
N VAL A 176 7.23 -3.12 -7.49
CA VAL A 176 6.59 -2.76 -8.77
C VAL A 176 6.13 -1.32 -8.77
N ASP A 177 6.26 -0.65 -9.91
CA ASP A 177 5.66 0.65 -10.16
C ASP A 177 4.32 0.47 -10.88
N VAL A 178 3.27 1.05 -10.31
CA VAL A 178 1.91 0.94 -10.86
C VAL A 178 1.28 2.31 -11.00
N ALA A 179 0.54 2.48 -12.09
CA ALA A 179 -0.46 3.55 -12.17
C ALA A 179 -1.72 3.10 -11.43
N PHE A 180 -2.51 4.06 -10.98
CA PHE A 180 -3.79 3.77 -10.34
C PHE A 180 -4.86 4.80 -10.67
N ILE A 181 -6.12 4.38 -10.52
CA ILE A 181 -7.29 5.26 -10.46
C ILE A 181 -7.95 5.02 -9.12
N GLU A 182 -8.39 6.10 -8.47
CA GLU A 182 -9.03 6.04 -7.15
C GLU A 182 -10.48 6.53 -7.29
N ASN A 183 -11.45 5.67 -6.98
CA ASN A 183 -12.86 6.06 -6.86
C ASN A 183 -13.23 6.12 -5.38
N ASN A 184 -13.41 7.35 -4.94
CA ASN A 184 -13.50 7.74 -3.55
C ASN A 184 -14.94 7.78 -3.04
N MET A 185 -15.15 7.40 -1.77
CA MET A 185 -16.43 7.49 -1.04
C MET A 185 -17.57 6.71 -1.72
N VAL A 186 -17.24 5.58 -2.34
CA VAL A 186 -18.23 4.74 -3.00
C VAL A 186 -19.02 3.97 -1.93
N PRO A 187 -20.35 3.94 -1.95
CA PRO A 187 -21.10 3.06 -1.06
C PRO A 187 -20.61 1.62 -1.21
N CYS A 188 -20.17 0.98 -0.12
CA CYS A 188 -19.58 -0.37 -0.21
C CYS A 188 -20.55 -1.40 -0.84
N GLN A 189 -21.86 -1.17 -0.69
CA GLN A 189 -22.91 -2.00 -1.28
C GLN A 189 -22.86 -2.04 -2.82
N ASP A 190 -22.41 -0.95 -3.44
CA ASP A 190 -22.29 -0.81 -4.90
C ASP A 190 -21.07 -1.57 -5.45
N LEU A 191 -20.15 -1.98 -4.56
CA LEU A 191 -18.95 -2.75 -4.87
C LEU A 191 -19.09 -4.24 -4.56
N LYS A 192 -20.32 -4.69 -4.26
CA LYS A 192 -20.63 -6.11 -4.08
C LYS A 192 -20.27 -6.90 -5.35
N GLY A 193 -19.47 -7.95 -5.22
CA GLY A 193 -18.98 -8.76 -6.35
C GLY A 193 -18.01 -8.04 -7.29
N TYR A 194 -17.37 -6.96 -6.83
CA TYR A 194 -16.33 -6.27 -7.59
C TYR A 194 -15.16 -7.21 -7.89
N HIS A 195 -14.70 -7.21 -9.14
CA HIS A 195 -13.64 -8.10 -9.63
C HIS A 195 -12.65 -7.41 -10.59
N GLY A 196 -12.50 -6.09 -10.47
CA GLY A 196 -11.70 -5.26 -11.38
C GLY A 196 -12.48 -4.74 -12.57
N THR A 197 -11.82 -3.96 -13.44
CA THR A 197 -12.43 -3.36 -14.64
C THR A 197 -11.97 -4.00 -15.95
N GLY A 198 -10.97 -4.88 -15.92
CA GLY A 198 -10.57 -5.67 -17.07
C GLY A 198 -9.31 -6.53 -16.84
N PRO A 199 -8.58 -6.87 -17.93
CA PRO A 199 -7.28 -7.49 -17.81
C PRO A 199 -6.26 -6.52 -17.21
N GLY A 200 -5.56 -6.95 -16.15
CA GLY A 200 -4.45 -6.18 -15.54
C GLY A 200 -4.74 -5.53 -14.20
N ASP A 201 -6.01 -5.41 -13.85
CA ASP A 201 -6.53 -4.84 -12.60
C ASP A 201 -7.58 -5.75 -11.93
N SER A 202 -7.66 -7.01 -12.36
CA SER A 202 -8.61 -7.99 -11.82
C SER A 202 -8.46 -8.12 -10.30
N GLY A 203 -9.60 -8.08 -9.62
CA GLY A 203 -9.79 -8.38 -8.20
C GLY A 203 -10.61 -9.66 -8.06
N ALA A 204 -10.50 -10.35 -6.92
CA ALA A 204 -11.33 -11.51 -6.60
C ALA A 204 -11.89 -11.36 -5.19
#